data_AF-A0A358L4Z3-F1
#
_entry.id   AF-A0A358L4Z3-F1
#
_cell.length_a   1.000
_cell.length_b   1.000
_cell.length_c   1.000
_cell.angle_alpha   90.00
_cell.angle_beta   90.00
_cell.angle_gamma   90.00
#
_symmetry.space_group_name_H-M   'P 1'
#
loop_
_entity.id
_entity.type
_entity.pdbx_description
1 polymer ?
#
loop_
_entity_poly.entity_id
_entity_poly.type
_entity_poly.pdbx_seq_one_letter_code
_entity_poly.pdbx_strand_id
1 'polypeptide(L)'
;TATIIADVYSPKERAGIQGWLSSVWGVAAVVGPLTGAWIVAHFSWSLVFWVNVPVGMVSMLMLARWFPESRGETRQKLNLAGSGWLMLTVSALLTALLQAQLLGNWAFGLAGVALLAAFMLVRHEKRAAAPLFPLLLWRSRTIVAGNLGNLIIGAAMMGISAFLPTWIQGVNGGTPLQAGSALAMMSIGWPLASTLSGRLMLRTSYRFTAQLGSLLLIAGTALLMLLQVDSSISYAGFAAFVIGTGMGMTSTTFLIAVQNSAEFSVRGICTASVMFSRLLGSAAGTAIMGAVLNYNLSQRLPQQDDPVQQIMAQGQREALSQGDLQHIIGEVAHSLHWVFAVSLMIAFASLAVARFIPAKRPE
;
A
#
# COMPACT_ATOMS: atom_id res chain seq x y z
N THR A 1 -15.80 -8.63 1.76
CA THR A 1 -15.26 -9.98 1.43
C THR A 1 -14.52 -10.60 2.61
N ALA A 2 -13.48 -9.97 3.17
CA ALA A 2 -12.71 -10.51 4.31
C ALA A 2 -13.58 -10.97 5.50
N THR A 3 -14.60 -10.18 5.87
CA THR A 3 -15.55 -10.52 6.95
C THR A 3 -16.49 -11.66 6.56
N ILE A 4 -17.00 -11.67 5.32
CA ILE A 4 -17.85 -12.75 4.79
C ILE A 4 -17.13 -14.11 4.87
N ILE A 5 -15.82 -14.14 4.58
CA ILE A 5 -15.02 -15.37 4.68
C ILE A 5 -14.89 -15.83 6.13
N ALA A 6 -14.77 -14.89 7.07
CA ALA A 6 -14.73 -15.22 8.49
C ALA A 6 -16.08 -15.78 8.97
N ASP A 7 -17.20 -15.31 8.41
CA ASP A 7 -18.55 -15.75 8.79
C ASP A 7 -18.94 -17.09 8.16
N VAL A 8 -18.48 -17.37 6.94
CA VAL A 8 -18.84 -18.61 6.18
C VAL A 8 -17.94 -19.79 6.52
N TYR A 9 -16.65 -19.57 6.84
CA TYR A 9 -15.67 -20.66 6.98
C TYR A 9 -15.16 -20.81 8.42
N SER A 10 -14.97 -22.06 8.84
CA SER A 10 -14.40 -22.40 10.15
C SER A 10 -12.92 -21.99 10.24
N PRO A 11 -12.34 -21.77 11.44
CA PRO A 11 -10.94 -21.35 11.60
C PRO A 11 -9.92 -22.25 10.87
N LYS A 12 -10.17 -23.55 10.78
CA LYS A 12 -9.32 -24.51 10.04
C LYS A 12 -9.42 -24.33 8.52
N GLU A 13 -10.60 -23.99 8.00
CA GLU A 13 -10.83 -23.77 6.57
C GLU A 13 -10.38 -22.36 6.13
N ARG A 14 -10.45 -21.37 7.02
CA ARG A 14 -10.05 -19.98 6.73
C ARG A 14 -8.63 -19.89 6.18
N ALA A 15 -7.69 -20.65 6.72
CA ALA A 15 -6.32 -20.67 6.21
C ALA A 15 -6.23 -21.18 4.76
N GLY A 16 -7.02 -22.19 4.39
CA GLY A 16 -7.08 -22.74 3.03
C GLY A 16 -7.78 -21.80 2.04
N ILE A 17 -8.92 -21.23 2.44
CA ILE A 17 -9.67 -20.27 1.61
C ILE A 17 -8.90 -18.96 1.42
N GLN A 18 -8.20 -18.49 2.45
CA GLN A 18 -7.35 -17.31 2.34
C GLN A 18 -6.17 -17.56 1.41
N GLY A 19 -5.69 -18.81 1.31
CA GLY A 19 -4.76 -19.27 0.27
C GLY A 19 -5.36 -19.20 -1.14
N TRP A 20 -6.59 -19.70 -1.34
CA TRP A 20 -7.30 -19.59 -2.63
C TRP A 20 -7.58 -18.14 -3.04
N LEU A 21 -7.97 -17.28 -2.11
CA LEU A 21 -8.16 -15.87 -2.39
C LEU A 21 -6.83 -15.18 -2.68
N SER A 22 -5.76 -15.55 -1.97
CA SER A 22 -4.41 -15.08 -2.28
C SER A 22 -3.93 -15.59 -3.65
N SER A 23 -4.37 -16.76 -4.11
CA SER A 23 -4.04 -17.26 -5.44
C SER A 23 -4.73 -16.44 -6.53
N VAL A 24 -5.95 -15.93 -6.31
CA VAL A 24 -6.58 -14.95 -7.21
C VAL A 24 -5.71 -13.71 -7.36
N TRP A 25 -5.14 -13.19 -6.26
CA TRP A 25 -4.19 -12.08 -6.32
C TRP A 25 -2.91 -12.44 -7.10
N GLY A 26 -2.37 -13.65 -6.90
CA GLY A 26 -1.20 -14.13 -7.64
C GLY A 26 -1.45 -14.34 -9.14
N VAL A 27 -2.62 -14.88 -9.51
CA VAL A 27 -3.03 -15.03 -10.91
C VAL A 27 -3.25 -13.65 -11.52
N ALA A 28 -3.95 -12.74 -10.84
CA ALA A 28 -4.15 -11.37 -11.29
C ALA A 28 -2.83 -10.61 -11.45
N ALA A 29 -1.83 -10.86 -10.60
CA ALA A 29 -0.50 -10.26 -10.70
C ALA A 29 0.26 -10.65 -11.98
N VAL A 30 0.00 -11.84 -12.52
CA VAL A 30 0.62 -12.32 -13.76
C VAL A 30 -0.23 -11.93 -14.96
N VAL A 31 -1.53 -12.25 -14.92
CA VAL A 31 -2.48 -12.01 -16.01
C VAL A 31 -2.68 -10.52 -16.25
N GLY A 32 -2.80 -9.71 -15.19
CA GLY A 32 -3.07 -8.27 -15.29
C GLY A 32 -2.06 -7.51 -16.15
N PRO A 33 -0.75 -7.53 -15.83
CA PRO A 33 0.28 -6.87 -16.63
C PRO A 33 0.40 -7.42 -18.06
N LEU A 34 0.28 -8.74 -18.24
CA LEU A 34 0.32 -9.38 -19.56
C LEU A 34 -0.84 -8.93 -20.44
N THR A 35 -2.06 -9.01 -19.93
CA THR A 35 -3.27 -8.60 -20.64
C THR A 35 -3.30 -7.09 -20.85
N GLY A 36 -2.91 -6.29 -19.86
CA GLY A 36 -2.84 -4.83 -19.97
C GLY A 36 -1.84 -4.38 -21.03
N ALA A 37 -0.65 -4.98 -21.07
CA ALA A 37 0.35 -4.68 -22.09
C ALA A 37 -0.09 -5.11 -23.48
N TRP A 38 -0.70 -6.30 -23.61
CA TRP A 38 -1.27 -6.76 -24.87
C TRP A 38 -2.38 -5.81 -25.38
N ILE A 39 -3.24 -5.34 -24.48
CA ILE A 39 -4.28 -4.36 -24.83
C ILE A 39 -3.66 -3.05 -25.33
N VAL A 40 -2.68 -2.49 -24.62
CA VAL A 40 -2.05 -1.21 -25.02
C VAL A 40 -1.26 -1.35 -26.32
N ALA A 41 -0.73 -2.54 -26.61
CA ALA A 41 0.01 -2.81 -27.84
C ALA A 41 -0.89 -2.93 -29.08
N HIS A 42 -2.14 -3.39 -28.93
CA HIS A 42 -3.03 -3.69 -30.06
C HIS A 42 -4.29 -2.80 -30.14
N PHE A 43 -4.64 -2.13 -29.05
CA PHE A 43 -5.88 -1.36 -28.92
C PHE A 43 -5.63 -0.02 -28.22
N SER A 44 -6.66 0.83 -28.20
CA SER A 44 -6.63 2.06 -27.41
C SER A 44 -6.41 1.75 -25.93
N TRP A 45 -5.54 2.53 -25.28
CA TRP A 45 -5.26 2.43 -23.84
C TRP A 45 -6.54 2.47 -22.98
N SER A 46 -7.58 3.17 -23.44
CA SER A 46 -8.88 3.29 -22.75
C SER A 46 -9.57 1.93 -22.53
N LEU A 47 -9.29 0.94 -23.38
CA LEU A 47 -9.85 -0.41 -23.29
C LEU A 47 -9.42 -1.12 -21.99
N VAL A 48 -8.26 -0.76 -21.43
CA VAL A 48 -7.78 -1.29 -20.13
C VAL A 48 -8.81 -1.00 -19.02
N PHE A 49 -9.56 0.10 -19.12
CA PHE A 49 -10.62 0.44 -18.16
C PHE A 49 -11.93 -0.27 -18.49
N TRP A 50 -12.33 -0.27 -19.77
CA TRP A 50 -13.61 -0.84 -20.21
C TRP A 50 -13.74 -2.33 -19.95
N VAL A 51 -12.64 -3.10 -20.03
CA VAL A 51 -12.64 -4.55 -19.75
C VAL A 51 -13.09 -4.86 -18.32
N ASN A 52 -12.88 -3.96 -17.36
CA ASN A 52 -13.27 -4.18 -15.95
C ASN A 52 -14.79 -4.05 -15.74
N VAL A 53 -15.49 -3.28 -16.57
CA VAL A 53 -16.94 -3.02 -16.45
C VAL A 53 -17.78 -4.30 -16.57
N PRO A 54 -17.68 -5.12 -17.64
CA PRO A 54 -18.47 -6.34 -17.77
C PRO A 54 -18.12 -7.37 -16.68
N VAL A 55 -16.84 -7.49 -16.31
CA VAL A 55 -16.41 -8.39 -15.22
C VAL A 55 -17.03 -7.98 -13.88
N GLY A 56 -17.05 -6.68 -13.58
CA GLY A 56 -17.69 -6.13 -12.40
C GLY A 56 -19.20 -6.39 -12.38
N MET A 57 -19.88 -6.16 -13.51
CA MET A 57 -21.32 -6.45 -13.65
C MET A 57 -21.66 -7.92 -13.42
N VAL A 58 -20.91 -8.84 -14.05
CA VAL A 58 -21.13 -10.29 -13.84
C VAL A 58 -20.93 -10.66 -12.38
N SER A 59 -19.88 -10.14 -11.73
CA SER A 59 -19.62 -10.39 -10.31
C SER A 59 -20.74 -9.86 -9.41
N MET A 60 -21.25 -8.66 -9.68
CA MET A 60 -22.39 -8.09 -8.96
C MET A 60 -23.66 -8.93 -9.16
N LEU A 61 -23.94 -9.35 -10.39
CA LEU A 61 -25.10 -10.20 -10.71
C LEU A 61 -25.00 -11.54 -9.96
N MET A 62 -23.81 -12.14 -9.93
CA MET A 62 -23.58 -13.39 -9.22
C MET A 62 -23.85 -13.24 -7.71
N LEU A 63 -23.32 -12.19 -7.10
CA LEU A 63 -23.56 -11.92 -5.67
C LEU A 63 -25.04 -11.64 -5.39
N ALA A 64 -25.70 -10.82 -6.20
CA ALA A 64 -27.12 -10.51 -6.03
C ALA A 64 -28.03 -11.75 -6.17
N ARG A 65 -27.64 -12.72 -7.00
CA ARG A 65 -28.44 -13.93 -7.26
C ARG A 65 -28.20 -15.06 -6.26
N TRP A 66 -26.94 -15.27 -5.85
CA TRP A 66 -26.53 -16.48 -5.11
C TRP A 66 -26.04 -16.23 -3.69
N PHE A 67 -25.79 -14.99 -3.27
CA PHE A 67 -25.35 -14.72 -1.90
C PHE A 67 -26.56 -14.64 -0.95
N PRO A 68 -26.77 -15.61 -0.04
CA PRO A 68 -27.90 -15.57 0.87
C PRO A 68 -27.74 -14.41 1.84
N GLU A 69 -28.79 -13.59 1.94
CA GLU A 69 -28.82 -12.46 2.87
C GLU A 69 -28.81 -12.98 4.31
N SER A 70 -27.73 -12.70 5.05
CA SER A 70 -27.66 -13.02 6.48
C SER A 70 -28.65 -12.12 7.23
N ARG A 71 -29.84 -12.66 7.50
CA ARG A 71 -30.87 -12.04 8.35
C ARG A 71 -30.44 -12.08 9.82
N GLY A 72 -29.44 -11.28 10.16
CA GLY A 72 -29.09 -10.96 11.54
C GLY A 72 -29.60 -9.57 11.87
N GLU A 73 -30.78 -9.49 12.51
CA GLU A 73 -31.32 -8.24 13.03
C GLU A 73 -30.46 -7.69 14.17
N THR A 74 -29.43 -6.92 13.84
CA THR A 74 -29.00 -5.83 14.71
C THR A 74 -28.94 -4.59 13.85
N ARG A 75 -29.91 -3.68 14.04
CA ARG A 75 -29.82 -2.31 13.56
C ARG A 75 -28.64 -1.65 14.29
N GLN A 76 -27.41 -1.91 13.84
CA GLN A 76 -26.26 -1.16 14.29
C GLN A 76 -26.50 0.29 13.87
N LYS A 77 -26.63 1.17 14.87
CA LYS A 77 -26.84 2.59 14.62
C LYS A 77 -25.62 3.11 13.86
N LEU A 78 -25.84 3.55 12.61
CA LEU A 78 -24.80 4.15 11.79
C LEU A 78 -24.26 5.42 12.47
N ASN A 79 -22.96 5.45 12.73
CA ASN A 79 -22.29 6.60 13.30
C ASN A 79 -21.94 7.63 12.20
N LEU A 80 -22.98 8.22 11.59
CA LEU A 80 -22.82 9.17 10.47
C LEU A 80 -21.98 10.40 10.86
N ALA A 81 -22.16 10.90 12.08
CA ALA A 81 -21.38 12.02 12.60
C ALA A 81 -19.89 11.66 12.71
N GLY A 82 -19.56 10.51 13.30
CA GLY A 82 -18.18 10.02 13.37
C GLY A 82 -17.58 9.80 11.98
N SER A 83 -18.34 9.21 11.06
CA SER A 83 -17.90 9.00 9.67
C SER A 83 -17.64 10.33 8.95
N GLY A 84 -18.48 11.34 9.18
CA GLY A 84 -18.29 12.69 8.63
C GLY A 84 -17.03 13.37 9.17
N TRP A 85 -16.77 13.29 10.47
CA TRP A 85 -15.54 13.83 11.07
C TRP A 85 -14.29 13.09 10.58
N LEU A 86 -14.35 11.76 10.44
CA LEU A 86 -13.26 10.97 9.89
C LEU A 86 -12.99 11.34 8.44
N MET A 87 -14.03 11.45 7.61
CA MET A 87 -13.92 11.86 6.21
C MET A 87 -13.27 13.25 6.12
N LEU A 88 -13.76 14.23 6.87
CA LEU A 88 -13.19 15.58 6.88
C LEU A 88 -11.73 15.58 7.32
N THR A 89 -11.39 14.82 8.37
CA THR A 89 -10.02 14.68 8.87
C THR A 89 -9.09 14.14 7.79
N VAL A 90 -9.45 13.01 7.18
CA VAL A 90 -8.60 12.33 6.20
C VAL A 90 -8.50 13.13 4.91
N SER A 91 -9.62 13.65 4.39
CA SER A 91 -9.61 14.47 3.18
C SER A 91 -8.79 15.74 3.36
N ALA A 92 -9.00 16.50 4.44
CA ALA A 92 -8.23 17.72 4.70
C ALA A 92 -6.73 17.42 4.88
N LEU A 93 -6.38 16.36 5.64
CA LEU A 93 -5.00 15.96 5.85
C LEU A 93 -4.32 15.55 4.54
N LEU A 94 -4.96 14.67 3.76
CA LEU A 94 -4.38 14.17 2.52
C LEU A 94 -4.29 15.26 1.46
N THR A 95 -5.27 16.15 1.35
CA THR A 95 -5.20 17.30 0.44
C THR A 95 -4.08 18.25 0.84
N ALA A 96 -3.93 18.56 2.14
CA ALA A 96 -2.83 19.38 2.64
C ALA A 96 -1.46 18.77 2.30
N LEU A 97 -1.31 17.45 2.45
CA LEU A 97 -0.05 16.75 2.20
C LEU A 97 0.26 16.58 0.70
N LEU A 98 -0.73 16.17 -0.11
CA LEU A 98 -0.53 15.85 -1.53
C LEU A 98 -0.49 17.10 -2.42
N GLN A 99 -1.21 18.17 -2.04
CA GLN A 99 -1.29 19.40 -2.83
C GLN A 99 -0.56 20.56 -2.15
N ALA A 100 0.37 20.28 -1.24
CA ALA A 100 1.10 21.30 -0.48
C ALA A 100 1.73 22.38 -1.37
N GLN A 101 2.32 21.97 -2.50
CA GLN A 101 2.99 22.87 -3.44
C GLN A 101 2.01 23.78 -4.19
N LEU A 102 0.83 23.26 -4.56
CA LEU A 102 -0.23 24.04 -5.23
C LEU A 102 -0.95 24.98 -4.27
N LEU A 103 -1.15 24.55 -3.02
CA LEU A 103 -1.89 25.28 -2.00
C LEU A 103 -1.05 26.34 -1.28
N GLY A 104 0.28 26.18 -1.26
CA GLY A 104 1.18 27.04 -0.50
C GLY A 104 0.73 27.13 0.97
N ASN A 105 0.50 28.35 1.47
CA ASN A 105 0.11 28.57 2.85
C ASN A 105 -1.27 27.98 3.22
N TRP A 106 -2.15 27.74 2.24
CA TRP A 106 -3.45 27.11 2.48
C TRP A 106 -3.34 25.67 2.97
N ALA A 107 -2.22 24.99 2.70
CA ALA A 107 -1.95 23.66 3.22
C ALA A 107 -1.93 23.64 4.75
N PHE A 108 -1.40 24.70 5.40
CA PHE A 108 -1.43 24.83 6.86
C PHE A 108 -2.85 25.04 7.39
N GLY A 109 -3.68 25.79 6.64
CA GLY A 109 -5.10 25.95 6.95
C GLY A 109 -5.85 24.62 6.94
N LEU A 110 -5.64 23.81 5.90
CA LEU A 110 -6.21 22.46 5.79
C LEU A 110 -5.66 21.50 6.86
N ALA A 111 -4.37 21.59 7.19
CA ALA A 111 -3.80 20.83 8.31
C ALA A 111 -4.47 21.23 9.64
N GLY A 112 -4.74 22.52 9.85
CA GLY A 112 -5.53 23.01 11.00
C GLY A 112 -6.95 22.45 11.03
N VAL A 113 -7.64 22.44 9.88
CA VAL A 113 -8.97 21.80 9.74
C VAL A 113 -8.90 20.31 10.06
N ALA A 114 -7.88 19.60 9.57
CA ALA A 114 -7.69 18.19 9.84
C ALA A 114 -7.47 17.92 11.34
N LEU A 115 -6.65 18.73 12.02
CA LEU A 115 -6.42 18.62 13.47
C LEU A 115 -7.69 18.90 14.28
N LEU A 116 -8.45 19.93 13.89
CA LEU A 116 -9.72 20.25 14.53
C LEU A 116 -10.75 19.14 14.34
N ALA A 117 -10.89 18.62 13.11
CA ALA A 117 -11.78 17.52 12.79
C ALA A 117 -11.38 16.23 13.52
N ALA A 118 -10.08 15.95 13.63
CA ALA A 118 -9.56 14.81 14.40
C ALA A 118 -9.88 14.96 15.90
N PHE A 119 -9.73 16.16 16.45
CA PHE A 119 -10.08 16.44 17.84
C PHE A 119 -11.59 16.27 18.10
N MET A 120 -12.44 16.76 17.19
CA MET A 120 -13.89 16.56 17.24
C MET A 120 -14.26 15.08 17.13
N LEU A 121 -13.61 14.33 16.23
CA LEU A 121 -13.79 12.88 16.09
C LEU A 121 -13.47 12.17 17.42
N VAL A 122 -12.31 12.44 18.03
CA VAL A 122 -11.93 11.82 19.31
C VAL A 122 -12.94 12.15 20.42
N ARG A 123 -13.44 13.38 20.47
CA ARG A 123 -14.45 13.79 21.46
C ARG A 123 -15.79 13.09 21.23
N HIS A 124 -16.22 12.94 19.97
CA HIS A 124 -17.44 12.25 19.58
C HIS A 124 -17.36 10.76 19.88
N GLU A 125 -16.26 10.10 19.51
CA GLU A 125 -16.02 8.67 19.70
C GLU A 125 -16.03 8.25 21.18
N LYS A 126 -15.59 9.13 22.09
CA LYS A 126 -15.66 8.88 23.54
C LYS A 126 -17.10 8.79 24.09
N ARG A 127 -18.08 9.35 23.36
CA ARG A 127 -19.49 9.44 23.80
C ARG A 127 -20.45 8.67 22.88
N ALA A 128 -19.96 8.17 21.74
CA ALA A 128 -20.78 7.49 20.75
C ALA A 128 -21.23 6.12 21.25
N ALA A 129 -22.50 5.79 21.02
CA ALA A 129 -23.05 4.47 21.33
C ALA A 129 -22.49 3.35 20.41
N ALA A 130 -22.05 3.71 19.21
CA ALA A 130 -21.41 2.83 18.23
C ALA A 130 -20.13 3.50 17.69
N PRO A 131 -19.02 3.48 18.45
CA PRO A 131 -17.77 4.13 18.05
C PRO A 131 -17.14 3.43 16.82
N LEU A 132 -16.63 4.22 15.87
CA LEU A 132 -15.79 3.75 14.78
C LEU A 132 -14.45 3.20 15.26
N PHE A 133 -13.88 3.82 16.31
CA PHE A 133 -12.62 3.41 16.91
C PHE A 133 -12.80 3.20 18.42
N PRO A 134 -13.32 2.03 18.85
CA PRO A 134 -13.45 1.70 20.25
C PRO A 134 -12.12 1.92 21.00
N LEU A 135 -12.18 2.53 22.19
CA LEU A 135 -10.99 2.78 23.03
C LEU A 135 -10.18 1.51 23.33
N LEU A 136 -10.83 0.34 23.25
CA LEU A 136 -10.21 -0.97 23.38
C LEU A 136 -9.08 -1.21 22.35
N LEU A 137 -9.22 -0.67 21.12
CA LEU A 137 -8.21 -0.77 20.06
C LEU A 137 -6.85 -0.23 20.52
N TRP A 138 -6.86 0.89 21.25
CA TRP A 138 -5.66 1.60 21.69
C TRP A 138 -5.04 0.99 22.97
N ARG A 139 -5.78 0.16 23.70
CA ARG A 139 -5.29 -0.54 24.89
C ARG A 139 -4.47 -1.79 24.53
N SER A 140 -4.80 -2.46 23.42
CA SER A 140 -4.10 -3.67 23.01
C SER A 140 -2.85 -3.32 22.19
N ARG A 141 -1.68 -3.66 22.75
CA ARG A 141 -0.38 -3.49 22.06
C ARG A 141 -0.35 -4.20 20.71
N THR A 142 -0.98 -5.37 20.60
CA THR A 142 -1.07 -6.12 19.33
C THR A 142 -1.90 -5.37 18.28
N ILE A 143 -3.02 -4.77 18.70
CA ILE A 143 -3.89 -4.02 17.78
C ILE A 143 -3.16 -2.76 17.29
N VAL A 144 -2.54 -2.01 18.20
CA VAL A 144 -1.75 -0.83 17.85
C VAL A 144 -0.60 -1.20 16.91
N ALA A 145 0.15 -2.26 17.22
CA ALA A 145 1.22 -2.76 16.36
C ALA A 145 0.71 -3.18 14.98
N GLY A 146 -0.45 -3.82 14.89
CA GLY A 146 -1.03 -4.22 13.62
C GLY A 146 -1.47 -3.04 12.74
N ASN A 147 -2.04 -1.99 13.34
CA ASN A 147 -2.39 -0.76 12.65
C ASN A 147 -1.15 0.01 12.19
N LEU A 148 -0.18 0.23 13.09
CA LEU A 148 1.05 0.95 12.78
C LEU A 148 1.91 0.19 11.75
N GLY A 149 1.98 -1.14 11.88
CA GLY A 149 2.68 -2.01 10.93
C GLY A 149 2.07 -1.93 9.53
N ASN A 150 0.73 -1.96 9.42
CA ASN A 150 0.07 -1.81 8.13
C ASN A 150 0.13 -0.39 7.57
N LEU A 151 0.18 0.64 8.42
CA LEU A 151 0.46 2.01 7.99
C LEU A 151 1.86 2.12 7.35
N ILE A 152 2.88 1.52 7.97
CA ILE A 152 4.24 1.45 7.42
C ILE A 152 4.29 0.68 6.10
N ILE A 153 3.64 -0.49 6.03
CA ILE A 153 3.56 -1.30 4.81
C ILE A 153 2.86 -0.51 3.69
N GLY A 154 1.78 0.20 4.03
CA GLY A 154 1.07 1.06 3.09
C GLY A 154 1.98 2.14 2.51
N ALA A 155 2.76 2.81 3.36
CA ALA A 155 3.71 3.84 2.92
C ALA A 155 4.81 3.27 2.02
N ALA A 156 5.40 2.13 2.40
CA ALA A 156 6.43 1.45 1.60
C ALA A 156 5.88 0.95 0.25
N MET A 157 4.66 0.38 0.24
CA MET A 157 3.98 -0.10 -0.98
C MET A 157 3.91 0.99 -2.04
N MET A 158 3.50 2.18 -1.59
CA MET A 158 3.23 3.29 -2.48
C MET A 158 4.51 3.92 -3.00
N GLY A 159 5.56 3.94 -2.19
CA GLY A 159 6.90 4.33 -2.63
C GLY A 159 7.41 3.52 -3.81
N ILE A 160 7.25 2.20 -3.76
CA ILE A 160 7.74 1.34 -4.83
C ILE A 160 6.82 1.44 -6.04
N SER A 161 5.51 1.38 -5.82
CA SER A 161 4.52 1.39 -6.90
C SER A 161 4.53 2.69 -7.70
N ALA A 162 4.83 3.83 -7.07
CA ALA A 162 4.91 5.12 -7.74
C ALA A 162 6.29 5.38 -8.37
N PHE A 163 7.38 5.07 -7.67
CA PHE A 163 8.71 5.54 -8.07
C PHE A 163 9.56 4.50 -8.81
N LEU A 164 9.29 3.20 -8.66
CA LEU A 164 10.01 2.17 -9.45
C LEU A 164 9.69 2.25 -10.96
N PRO A 165 8.44 2.46 -11.40
CA PRO A 165 8.15 2.69 -12.81
C PRO A 165 8.81 3.94 -13.36
N THR A 166 8.91 4.98 -12.53
CA THR A 166 9.58 6.24 -12.87
C THR A 166 11.07 6.01 -13.10
N TRP A 167 11.71 5.17 -12.29
CA TRP A 167 13.09 4.74 -12.51
C TRP A 167 13.24 3.98 -13.84
N ILE A 168 12.43 2.94 -14.05
CA ILE A 168 12.56 2.06 -15.23
C ILE A 168 12.27 2.81 -16.53
N GLN A 169 11.25 3.67 -16.56
CA GLN A 169 10.88 4.41 -17.78
C GLN A 169 11.73 5.67 -17.95
N GLY A 170 11.87 6.46 -16.89
CA GLY A 170 12.59 7.72 -16.94
C GLY A 170 14.10 7.52 -17.02
N VAL A 171 14.69 6.84 -16.03
CA VAL A 171 16.15 6.70 -15.90
C VAL A 171 16.70 5.69 -16.91
N ASN A 172 16.18 4.46 -16.92
CA ASN A 172 16.67 3.41 -17.84
C ASN A 172 16.19 3.59 -19.29
N GLY A 173 15.18 4.44 -19.55
CA GLY A 173 14.56 4.54 -20.89
C GLY A 173 13.77 3.29 -21.30
N GLY A 174 13.35 2.48 -20.32
CA GLY A 174 12.59 1.26 -20.54
C GLY A 174 11.13 1.51 -20.92
N THR A 175 10.44 0.46 -21.35
CA THR A 175 9.05 0.54 -21.78
C THR A 175 8.06 0.42 -20.60
N PRO A 176 6.81 0.89 -20.75
CA PRO A 176 5.76 0.67 -19.74
C PRO A 176 5.56 -0.81 -19.40
N LEU A 177 5.72 -1.71 -20.38
CA LEU A 177 5.65 -3.16 -20.18
C LEU A 177 6.77 -3.67 -19.24
N GLN A 178 7.99 -3.15 -19.37
CA GLN A 178 9.11 -3.51 -18.51
C GLN A 178 8.92 -3.00 -17.08
N ALA A 179 8.39 -1.79 -16.91
CA ALA A 179 8.03 -1.27 -15.59
C ALA A 179 6.91 -2.09 -14.94
N GLY A 180 5.87 -2.44 -15.72
CA GLY A 180 4.77 -3.28 -15.28
C GLY A 180 5.22 -4.69 -14.88
N SER A 181 6.15 -5.30 -15.62
CA SER A 181 6.68 -6.64 -15.30
C SER A 181 7.54 -6.63 -14.03
N ALA A 182 8.32 -5.58 -13.77
CA ALA A 182 9.05 -5.43 -12.51
C ALA A 182 8.10 -5.30 -11.31
N LEU A 183 7.02 -4.52 -11.43
CA LEU A 183 5.98 -4.43 -10.40
C LEU A 183 5.18 -5.73 -10.24
N ALA A 184 5.01 -6.51 -11.31
CA ALA A 184 4.38 -7.81 -11.26
C ALA A 184 5.14 -8.75 -10.30
N MET A 185 6.46 -8.69 -10.30
CA MET A 185 7.30 -9.49 -9.40
C MET A 185 7.02 -9.20 -7.91
N MET A 186 6.78 -7.94 -7.54
CA MET A 186 6.32 -7.59 -6.19
C MET A 186 4.98 -8.27 -5.86
N SER A 187 4.05 -8.23 -6.81
CA SER A 187 2.72 -8.81 -6.68
C SER A 187 2.74 -10.35 -6.68
N ILE A 188 3.79 -11.00 -7.21
CA ILE A 188 4.04 -12.44 -7.08
C ILE A 188 4.63 -12.77 -5.70
N GLY A 189 5.62 -12.00 -5.25
CA GLY A 189 6.28 -12.21 -3.96
C GLY A 189 5.32 -12.13 -2.77
N TRP A 190 4.35 -11.21 -2.85
CA TRP A 190 3.40 -10.95 -1.75
C TRP A 190 2.50 -12.16 -1.43
N PRO A 191 1.69 -12.74 -2.34
CA PRO A 191 0.86 -13.91 -2.06
C PRO A 191 1.65 -15.15 -1.63
N LEU A 192 2.83 -15.37 -2.24
CA LEU A 192 3.70 -16.50 -1.88
C LEU A 192 4.13 -16.40 -0.42
N ALA A 193 4.63 -15.23 -0.02
CA ALA A 193 5.05 -15.00 1.35
C ALA A 193 3.88 -14.94 2.34
N SER A 194 2.73 -14.39 1.93
CA SER A 194 1.48 -14.43 2.71
C SER A 194 1.07 -15.88 3.04
N THR A 195 1.06 -16.75 2.03
CA THR A 195 0.72 -18.17 2.20
C THR A 195 1.73 -18.89 3.10
N LEU A 196 3.02 -18.61 2.92
CA LEU A 196 4.08 -19.21 3.75
C LEU A 196 4.03 -18.71 5.19
N SER A 197 3.66 -17.43 5.41
CA SER A 197 3.58 -16.81 6.73
C SER A 197 2.61 -17.55 7.65
N GLY A 198 1.47 -18.01 7.14
CA GLY A 198 0.48 -18.78 7.90
C GLY A 198 1.09 -20.05 8.51
N ARG A 199 1.84 -20.82 7.70
CA ARG A 199 2.52 -22.03 8.17
C ARG A 199 3.67 -21.70 9.11
N LEU A 200 4.42 -20.64 8.83
CA LEU A 200 5.57 -20.23 9.64
C LEU A 200 5.15 -19.76 11.03
N MET A 201 4.06 -19.00 11.14
CA MET A 201 3.51 -18.52 12.42
C MET A 201 3.09 -19.68 13.33
N LEU A 202 2.47 -20.73 12.76
CA LEU A 202 2.06 -21.92 13.52
C LEU A 202 3.27 -22.70 14.07
N ARG A 203 4.38 -22.75 13.32
CA ARG A 203 5.60 -23.45 13.75
C ARG A 203 6.49 -22.62 14.69
N THR A 204 6.49 -21.30 14.54
CA THR A 204 7.42 -20.40 15.25
C THR A 204 6.70 -19.48 16.24
N SER A 205 6.30 -18.28 15.82
CA SER A 205 5.46 -17.31 16.54
C SER A 205 5.05 -16.16 15.60
N TYR A 206 4.08 -15.33 16.00
CA TYR A 206 3.76 -14.10 15.25
C TYR A 206 4.96 -13.17 15.14
N ARG A 207 5.68 -12.96 16.26
CA ARG A 207 6.81 -12.03 16.29
C ARG A 207 7.94 -12.44 15.35
N PHE A 208 8.29 -13.72 15.32
CA PHE A 208 9.35 -14.21 14.44
C PHE A 208 9.01 -13.97 12.97
N THR A 209 7.80 -14.34 12.55
CA THR A 209 7.34 -14.14 11.16
C THR A 209 7.28 -12.65 10.79
N ALA A 210 6.78 -11.78 11.68
CA ALA A 210 6.77 -10.34 11.45
C ALA A 210 8.18 -9.75 11.32
N GLN A 211 9.12 -10.17 12.18
CA GLN A 211 10.52 -9.71 12.11
C GLN A 211 11.21 -10.17 10.83
N LEU A 212 11.04 -11.44 10.45
CA LEU A 212 11.61 -11.95 9.20
C LEU A 212 11.05 -11.20 7.98
N GLY A 213 9.75 -10.89 7.97
CA GLY A 213 9.15 -10.12 6.89
C GLY A 213 9.65 -8.68 6.86
N SER A 214 9.87 -8.08 8.03
CA SER A 214 10.45 -6.73 8.16
C SER A 214 11.89 -6.70 7.64
N LEU A 215 12.69 -7.74 7.93
CA LEU A 215 14.05 -7.88 7.42
C LEU A 215 14.07 -8.03 5.89
N LEU A 216 13.15 -8.82 5.32
CA LEU A 216 13.01 -8.92 3.87
C LEU A 216 12.59 -7.59 3.23
N LEU A 217 11.69 -6.85 3.88
CA LEU A 217 11.29 -5.51 3.42
C LEU A 217 12.48 -4.54 3.43
N ILE A 218 13.28 -4.54 4.50
CA ILE A 218 14.52 -3.75 4.60
C ILE A 218 15.52 -4.18 3.54
N ALA A 219 15.75 -5.48 3.37
CA ALA A 219 16.68 -5.99 2.36
C ALA A 219 16.25 -5.60 0.94
N GLY A 220 14.98 -5.78 0.60
CA GLY A 220 14.44 -5.41 -0.70
C GLY A 220 14.51 -3.91 -0.98
N THR A 221 14.19 -3.06 0.00
CA THR A 221 14.34 -1.60 -0.14
C THR A 221 15.80 -1.17 -0.19
N ALA A 222 16.70 -1.86 0.50
CA ALA A 222 18.15 -1.64 0.39
C ALA A 222 18.70 -2.05 -0.99
N LEU A 223 18.16 -3.09 -1.62
CA LEU A 223 18.50 -3.42 -3.02
C LEU A 223 18.12 -2.27 -3.96
N LEU A 224 17.03 -1.53 -3.69
CA LEU A 224 16.68 -0.36 -4.50
C LEU A 224 17.72 0.77 -4.42
N MET A 225 18.45 0.89 -3.31
CA MET A 225 19.54 1.86 -3.16
C MET A 225 20.76 1.56 -4.02
N LEU A 226 20.87 0.33 -4.53
CA LEU A 226 21.98 -0.12 -5.37
C LEU A 226 21.65 -0.03 -6.86
N LEU A 227 20.47 0.47 -7.24
CA LEU A 227 20.15 0.68 -8.65
C LEU A 227 21.04 1.77 -9.25
N GLN A 228 21.68 1.41 -10.35
CA GLN A 228 22.44 2.31 -11.20
C GLN A 228 21.69 2.52 -12.52
N VAL A 229 22.05 3.57 -13.27
CA VAL A 229 21.42 3.90 -14.55
C VAL A 229 21.47 2.73 -15.54
N ASP A 230 22.54 1.92 -15.50
CA ASP A 230 22.72 0.75 -16.36
C ASP A 230 22.18 -0.56 -15.77
N SER A 231 21.46 -0.50 -14.64
CA SER A 231 20.94 -1.71 -13.99
C SER A 231 19.90 -2.43 -14.84
N SER A 232 19.99 -3.75 -14.87
CA SER A 232 19.02 -4.58 -15.60
C SER A 232 17.62 -4.52 -14.97
N ILE A 233 16.60 -4.64 -15.81
CA ILE A 233 15.20 -4.74 -15.35
C ILE A 233 14.99 -5.97 -14.45
N SER A 234 15.74 -7.05 -14.68
CA SER A 234 15.72 -8.25 -13.84
C SER A 234 16.15 -7.95 -12.40
N TYR A 235 17.13 -7.05 -12.21
CA TYR A 235 17.55 -6.61 -10.87
C TYR A 235 16.42 -5.83 -10.17
N ALA A 236 15.80 -4.88 -10.88
CA ALA A 236 14.65 -4.13 -10.36
C ALA A 236 13.48 -5.06 -10.00
N GLY A 237 13.18 -6.04 -10.85
CA GLY A 237 12.16 -7.07 -10.60
C GLY A 237 12.51 -7.97 -9.40
N PHE A 238 13.77 -8.33 -9.21
CA PHE A 238 14.21 -9.08 -8.04
C PHE A 238 14.07 -8.27 -6.74
N ALA A 239 14.49 -7.00 -6.75
CA ALA A 239 14.29 -6.11 -5.60
C ALA A 239 12.79 -5.97 -5.27
N ALA A 240 11.95 -5.74 -6.29
CA ALA A 240 10.50 -5.66 -6.16
C ALA A 240 9.91 -6.97 -5.58
N PHE A 241 10.37 -8.13 -6.05
CA PHE A 241 9.99 -9.44 -5.51
C PHE A 241 10.30 -9.55 -4.01
N VAL A 242 11.54 -9.25 -3.61
CA VAL A 242 11.98 -9.33 -2.21
C VAL A 242 11.12 -8.41 -1.34
N ILE A 243 10.85 -7.19 -1.78
CA ILE A 243 9.96 -6.28 -1.05
C ILE A 243 8.55 -6.87 -0.94
N GLY A 244 7.99 -7.36 -2.05
CA GLY A 244 6.69 -8.02 -2.07
C GLY A 244 6.61 -9.16 -1.05
N THR A 245 7.65 -9.99 -0.95
CA THR A 245 7.71 -11.06 0.06
C THR A 245 7.72 -10.53 1.49
N GLY A 246 8.49 -9.47 1.77
CA GLY A 246 8.53 -8.83 3.07
C GLY A 246 7.19 -8.23 3.48
N MET A 247 6.53 -7.53 2.55
CA MET A 247 5.20 -6.97 2.74
C MET A 247 4.14 -8.04 2.95
N GLY A 248 4.17 -9.12 2.16
CA GLY A 248 3.21 -10.21 2.27
C GLY A 248 3.29 -10.93 3.61
N MET A 249 4.51 -11.18 4.08
CA MET A 249 4.71 -11.84 5.36
C MET A 249 4.35 -10.93 6.54
N THR A 250 4.74 -9.65 6.50
CA THR A 250 4.40 -8.70 7.57
C THR A 250 2.91 -8.37 7.62
N SER A 251 2.29 -8.00 6.50
CA SER A 251 0.88 -7.58 6.43
C SER A 251 -0.05 -8.68 6.94
N THR A 252 0.19 -9.92 6.51
CA THR A 252 -0.59 -11.10 6.91
C THR A 252 -0.42 -11.40 8.39
N THR A 253 0.81 -11.32 8.90
CA THR A 253 1.11 -11.55 10.32
C THR A 253 0.44 -10.51 11.21
N PHE A 254 0.56 -9.22 10.88
CA PHE A 254 -0.09 -8.14 11.61
C PHE A 254 -1.61 -8.30 11.62
N LEU A 255 -2.20 -8.62 10.46
CA LEU A 255 -3.64 -8.81 10.32
C LEU A 255 -4.16 -9.96 11.18
N ILE A 256 -3.53 -11.14 11.08
CA ILE A 256 -3.97 -12.32 11.83
C ILE A 256 -3.76 -12.13 13.34
N ALA A 257 -2.64 -11.52 13.75
CA ALA A 257 -2.39 -11.21 15.15
C ALA A 257 -3.47 -10.29 15.76
N VAL A 258 -3.91 -9.27 15.00
CA VAL A 258 -5.02 -8.37 15.40
C VAL A 258 -6.33 -9.15 15.50
N GLN A 259 -6.66 -9.96 14.49
CA GLN A 259 -7.91 -10.73 14.45
C GLN A 259 -8.04 -11.72 15.61
N ASN A 260 -6.93 -12.38 15.97
CA ASN A 260 -6.90 -13.35 17.06
C ASN A 260 -6.85 -12.70 18.44
N SER A 261 -6.35 -11.46 18.54
CA SER A 261 -6.35 -10.70 19.80
C SER A 261 -7.66 -9.95 20.07
N ALA A 262 -8.51 -9.80 19.05
CA ALA A 262 -9.75 -9.04 19.14
C ALA A 262 -10.92 -9.91 19.60
N GLU A 263 -11.72 -9.37 20.53
CA GLU A 263 -13.02 -9.94 20.91
C GLU A 263 -13.94 -10.05 19.68
N PHE A 264 -14.78 -11.09 19.66
CA PHE A 264 -15.65 -11.40 18.52
C PHE A 264 -16.54 -10.22 18.11
N SER A 265 -17.07 -9.49 19.08
CA SER A 265 -17.97 -8.33 18.89
C SER A 265 -17.32 -7.16 18.14
N VAL A 266 -16.00 -6.99 18.24
CA VAL A 266 -15.26 -5.84 17.66
C VAL A 266 -14.19 -6.25 16.65
N ARG A 267 -14.05 -7.55 16.34
CA ARG A 267 -13.08 -8.08 15.37
C ARG A 267 -13.22 -7.46 13.98
N GLY A 268 -14.47 -7.21 13.55
CA GLY A 268 -14.75 -6.53 12.29
C GLY A 268 -14.17 -5.11 12.24
N ILE A 269 -14.35 -4.34 13.33
CA ILE A 269 -13.80 -2.99 13.47
C ILE A 269 -12.27 -3.04 13.49
N CYS A 270 -11.65 -3.98 14.23
CA CYS A 270 -10.20 -4.12 14.28
C CYS A 270 -9.60 -4.47 12.90
N THR A 271 -10.27 -5.34 12.14
CA THR A 271 -9.85 -5.71 10.79
C THR A 271 -9.96 -4.51 9.84
N ALA A 272 -11.08 -3.79 9.90
CA ALA A 272 -11.30 -2.59 9.11
C ALA A 272 -10.26 -1.51 9.44
N SER A 273 -9.91 -1.32 10.72
CA SER A 273 -8.91 -0.34 11.14
C SER A 273 -7.53 -0.65 10.56
N VAL A 274 -7.13 -1.92 10.50
CA VAL A 274 -5.85 -2.35 9.90
C VAL A 274 -5.81 -2.01 8.41
N MET A 275 -6.89 -2.30 7.69
CA MET A 275 -6.99 -1.98 6.26
C MET A 275 -7.03 -0.47 6.00
N PHE A 276 -7.77 0.27 6.83
CA PHE A 276 -7.82 1.72 6.79
C PHE A 276 -6.43 2.34 7.07
N SER A 277 -5.72 1.85 8.08
CA SER A 277 -4.36 2.29 8.41
C SER A 277 -3.41 2.07 7.23
N ARG A 278 -3.55 0.95 6.51
CA ARG A 278 -2.77 0.70 5.29
C ARG A 278 -3.03 1.73 4.20
N LEU A 279 -4.30 2.05 3.93
CA LEU A 279 -4.67 3.03 2.91
C LEU A 279 -4.18 4.44 3.29
N LEU A 280 -4.34 4.83 4.56
CA LEU A 280 -3.82 6.09 5.08
C LEU A 280 -2.29 6.14 4.94
N GLY A 281 -1.62 5.05 5.28
CA GLY A 281 -0.18 4.88 5.10
C GLY A 281 0.26 5.04 3.65
N SER A 282 -0.47 4.45 2.70
CA SER A 282 -0.17 4.61 1.27
C SER A 282 -0.26 6.07 0.82
N ALA A 283 -1.34 6.77 1.17
CA ALA A 283 -1.50 8.16 0.79
C ALA A 283 -0.46 9.09 1.45
N ALA A 284 -0.17 8.88 2.75
CA ALA A 284 0.88 9.61 3.44
C ALA A 284 2.27 9.31 2.87
N GLY A 285 2.55 8.05 2.52
CA GLY A 285 3.78 7.61 1.87
C GLY A 285 3.98 8.27 0.52
N THR A 286 2.94 8.33 -0.32
CA THR A 286 2.99 9.09 -1.59
C THR A 286 3.35 10.54 -1.34
N ALA A 287 2.71 11.19 -0.37
CA ALA A 287 2.94 12.61 -0.12
C ALA A 287 4.36 12.88 0.37
N ILE A 288 4.85 12.09 1.34
CA ILE A 288 6.20 12.27 1.89
C ILE A 288 7.25 12.03 0.81
N MET A 289 7.15 10.92 0.08
CA MET A 289 8.14 10.57 -0.94
C MET A 289 8.06 11.48 -2.16
N GLY A 290 6.85 11.89 -2.56
CA GLY A 290 6.64 12.90 -3.61
C GLY A 290 7.22 14.26 -3.21
N ALA A 291 7.03 14.68 -1.96
CA ALA A 291 7.65 15.90 -1.44
C ALA A 291 9.17 15.81 -1.43
N VAL A 292 9.75 14.66 -1.06
CA VAL A 292 11.20 14.43 -1.11
C VAL A 292 11.71 14.51 -2.55
N LEU A 293 11.02 13.88 -3.50
CA LEU A 293 11.38 13.95 -4.91
C LEU A 293 11.33 15.40 -5.41
N ASN A 294 10.20 16.08 -5.24
CA ASN A 294 9.99 17.45 -5.72
C ASN A 294 10.98 18.43 -5.08
N TYR A 295 11.25 18.29 -3.78
CA TYR A 295 12.24 19.13 -3.10
C TYR A 295 13.64 18.92 -3.69
N ASN A 296 14.07 17.67 -3.88
CA ASN A 296 15.37 17.38 -4.48
C ASN A 296 15.47 17.88 -5.94
N LEU A 297 14.42 17.68 -6.74
CA LEU A 297 14.37 18.18 -8.12
C LEU A 297 14.40 19.72 -8.17
N SER A 298 13.69 20.41 -7.28
CA SER A 298 13.71 21.88 -7.22
C SER A 298 15.08 22.47 -6.89
N GLN A 299 15.90 21.72 -6.14
CA GLN A 299 17.26 22.12 -5.79
C GLN A 299 18.27 21.79 -6.91
N ARG A 300 18.08 20.66 -7.60
CA ARG A 300 19.01 20.14 -8.61
C ARG A 300 18.74 20.65 -10.01
N LEU A 301 17.46 20.84 -10.36
CA LEU A 301 16.97 21.26 -11.65
C LEU A 301 15.99 22.46 -11.50
N PRO A 302 16.43 23.60 -10.93
CA PRO A 302 15.55 24.72 -10.61
C PRO A 302 14.91 25.39 -11.84
N GLN A 303 15.46 25.16 -13.03
CA GLN A 303 15.03 25.78 -14.29
C GLN A 303 14.15 24.86 -15.16
N GLN A 304 13.93 23.61 -14.72
CA GLN A 304 13.16 22.62 -15.47
C GLN A 304 11.78 22.44 -14.86
N ASP A 305 10.74 22.71 -15.66
CA ASP A 305 9.37 22.38 -15.31
C ASP A 305 9.11 20.88 -15.58
N ASP A 306 8.77 20.15 -14.52
CA ASP A 306 8.49 18.71 -14.49
C ASP A 306 9.52 17.82 -15.23
N PRO A 307 10.76 17.73 -14.70
CA PRO A 307 11.82 16.96 -15.35
C PRO A 307 11.52 15.45 -15.44
N VAL A 308 10.63 14.94 -14.59
CA VAL A 308 10.21 13.53 -14.64
C VAL A 308 9.34 13.28 -15.85
N GLN A 309 8.38 14.17 -16.13
CA GLN A 309 7.54 14.05 -17.32
C GLN A 309 8.35 14.14 -18.61
N GLN A 310 9.35 15.04 -18.67
CA GLN A 310 10.21 15.23 -19.84
C GLN A 310 10.95 13.95 -20.24
N ILE A 311 11.49 13.21 -19.28
CA ILE A 311 12.23 11.97 -19.57
C ILE A 311 11.32 10.77 -19.81
N MET A 312 10.07 10.78 -19.32
CA MET A 312 9.13 9.67 -19.54
C MET A 312 8.34 9.81 -20.84
N ALA A 313 8.00 11.03 -21.26
CA ALA A 313 7.24 11.27 -22.47
C ALA A 313 8.14 11.15 -23.71
N GLN A 314 7.93 10.13 -24.52
CA GLN A 314 8.81 9.81 -25.67
C GLN A 314 9.06 11.02 -26.59
N GLY A 315 8.02 11.77 -26.94
CA GLY A 315 8.16 12.95 -27.80
C GLY A 315 8.95 14.12 -27.17
N GLN A 316 8.94 14.25 -25.85
CA GLN A 316 9.75 15.26 -25.14
C GLN A 316 11.20 14.77 -24.97
N ARG A 317 11.37 13.48 -24.66
CA ARG A 317 12.67 12.85 -24.50
C ARG A 317 13.53 12.93 -25.78
N GLU A 318 12.91 12.71 -26.94
CA GLU A 318 13.58 12.78 -28.25
C GLU A 318 13.92 14.21 -28.69
N ALA A 319 13.24 15.21 -28.13
CA ALA A 319 13.48 16.63 -28.42
C ALA A 319 14.67 17.22 -27.65
N LEU A 320 15.15 16.54 -26.59
CA LEU A 320 16.26 16.99 -25.76
C LEU A 320 17.61 16.69 -26.43
N SER A 321 18.59 17.58 -26.22
CA SER A 321 19.97 17.29 -26.60
C SER A 321 20.50 16.12 -25.76
N GLN A 322 21.43 15.32 -26.30
CA GLN A 322 21.98 14.18 -25.56
C GLN A 322 22.63 14.59 -24.24
N GLY A 323 23.28 15.75 -24.20
CA GLY A 323 23.91 16.30 -22.98
C GLY A 323 22.88 16.69 -21.92
N ASP A 324 21.81 17.39 -22.32
CA ASP A 324 20.74 17.78 -21.39
C ASP A 324 19.97 16.57 -20.88
N LEU A 325 19.69 15.59 -21.75
CA LEU A 325 19.02 14.35 -21.38
C LEU A 325 19.82 13.58 -20.33
N GLN A 326 21.13 13.41 -20.53
CA GLN A 326 21.99 12.73 -19.56
C GLN A 326 22.05 13.47 -18.22
N HIS A 327 22.11 14.80 -18.25
CA HIS A 327 22.10 15.61 -17.04
C HIS A 327 20.78 15.46 -16.26
N ILE A 328 19.63 15.59 -16.93
CA ILE A 328 18.31 15.43 -16.29
C ILE A 328 18.15 14.01 -15.74
N ILE A 329 18.54 12.98 -16.51
CA ILE A 329 18.49 11.58 -16.05
C ILE A 329 19.33 11.38 -14.78
N GLY A 330 20.55 11.91 -14.75
CA GLY A 330 21.44 11.81 -13.58
C GLY A 330 20.84 12.46 -12.33
N GLU A 331 20.32 13.69 -12.46
CA GLU A 331 19.73 14.41 -11.34
C GLU A 331 18.41 13.79 -10.86
N VAL A 332 17.57 13.29 -11.78
CA VAL A 332 16.36 12.55 -11.45
C VAL A 332 16.70 11.23 -10.76
N ALA A 333 17.71 10.49 -11.24
CA ALA A 333 18.18 9.27 -10.60
C ALA A 333 18.68 9.54 -9.17
N HIS A 334 19.48 10.58 -8.95
CA HIS A 334 19.91 10.96 -7.60
C HIS A 334 18.74 11.36 -6.69
N SER A 335 17.74 12.05 -7.24
CA SER A 335 16.54 12.43 -6.49
C SER A 335 15.69 11.22 -6.11
N LEU A 336 15.58 10.21 -6.99
CA LEU A 336 14.90 8.95 -6.71
C LEU A 336 15.63 8.11 -5.66
N HIS A 337 16.96 8.16 -5.58
CA HIS A 337 17.69 7.51 -4.49
C HIS A 337 17.32 8.05 -3.10
N TRP A 338 17.05 9.36 -2.98
CA TRP A 338 16.55 9.92 -1.72
C TRP A 338 15.16 9.39 -1.37
N VAL A 339 14.31 9.17 -2.37
CA VAL A 339 13.01 8.50 -2.18
C VAL A 339 13.20 7.07 -1.67
N PHE A 340 14.13 6.31 -2.26
CA PHE A 340 14.44 4.95 -1.80
C PHE A 340 15.05 4.95 -0.40
N ALA A 341 15.87 5.94 -0.04
CA ALA A 341 16.43 6.08 1.31
C ALA A 341 15.33 6.32 2.34
N VAL A 342 14.34 7.16 2.02
CA VAL A 342 13.18 7.40 2.88
C VAL A 342 12.32 6.14 3.02
N SER A 343 12.10 5.41 1.91
CA SER A 343 11.41 4.11 1.93
C SER A 343 12.14 3.08 2.80
N LEU A 344 13.47 3.03 2.73
CA LEU A 344 14.30 2.19 3.59
C LEU A 344 14.17 2.59 5.07
N MET A 345 14.15 3.88 5.38
CA MET A 345 13.93 4.38 6.74
C MET A 345 12.56 3.97 7.30
N ILE A 346 11.52 4.07 6.46
CA ILE A 346 10.17 3.60 6.77
C ILE A 346 10.18 2.07 6.97
N ALA A 347 10.91 1.31 6.16
CA ALA A 347 11.07 -0.12 6.32
C ALA A 347 11.73 -0.49 7.66
N PHE A 348 12.73 0.25 8.14
CA PHE A 348 13.32 0.03 9.46
C PHE A 348 12.32 0.21 10.60
N ALA A 349 11.37 1.14 10.48
CA ALA A 349 10.30 1.31 11.46
C ALA A 349 9.45 0.04 11.59
N SER A 350 9.26 -0.73 10.51
CA SER A 350 8.49 -1.99 10.56
C SER A 350 9.10 -3.01 11.54
N LEU A 351 10.43 -3.08 11.61
CA LEU A 351 11.13 -3.98 12.52
C LEU A 351 10.94 -3.58 13.99
N ALA A 352 10.89 -2.27 14.28
CA ALA A 352 10.56 -1.77 15.61
C ALA A 352 9.13 -2.14 15.99
N VAL A 353 8.18 -1.97 15.07
CA VAL A 353 6.77 -2.33 15.30
C VAL A 353 6.57 -3.83 15.50
N ALA A 354 7.30 -4.67 14.77
CA ALA A 354 7.25 -6.12 14.91
C ALA A 354 7.63 -6.61 16.32
N ARG A 355 8.41 -5.84 17.08
CA ARG A 355 8.76 -6.18 18.48
C ARG A 355 7.58 -6.10 19.45
N PHE A 356 6.55 -5.31 19.12
CA PHE A 356 5.35 -5.16 19.94
C PHE A 356 4.32 -6.28 19.72
N ILE A 357 4.53 -7.13 18.70
CA ILE A 357 3.73 -8.34 18.52
C ILE A 357 4.12 -9.40 19.56
N PRO A 358 3.15 -10.14 20.13
CA PRO A 358 3.43 -11.21 21.09
C PRO A 358 4.29 -12.32 20.46
N ALA A 359 5.25 -12.81 21.24
CA ALA A 359 6.09 -13.95 20.87
C ALA A 359 5.39 -15.31 21.05
N LYS A 360 4.11 -15.32 21.45
CA LYS A 360 3.34 -16.54 21.64
C LYS A 360 2.95 -17.15 20.28
N ARG A 361 2.83 -18.48 20.26
CA ARG A 361 2.28 -19.21 19.11
C ARG A 361 0.76 -18.96 19.02
N PRO A 362 0.19 -19.02 17.81
CA PRO A 362 -1.25 -19.20 17.66
C PRO A 362 -1.67 -20.49 18.39
N GLU A 363 -2.68 -20.41 19.27
CA GLU A 363 -3.35 -21.60 19.84
C GLU A 363 -4.43 -22.13 18.90
#